data_AF-A0A7S0W827-F1
#
_entry.id   AF-A0A7S0W827-F1
#
_cell.length_a   1.000
_cell.length_b   1.000
_cell.length_c   1.000
_cell.angle_alpha   90.00
_cell.angle_beta   90.00
_cell.angle_gamma   90.00
#
_symmetry.space_group_name_H-M   'P 1'
#
loop_
_entity.id
_entity.type
_entity.pdbx_description
1 polymer ?
#
loop_
_entity_poly.entity_id
_entity_poly.type
_entity_poly.pdbx_seq_one_letter_code
_entity_poly.pdbx_strand_id
1 'polypeptide(L)'
;DYRGDVACLTDLVRCTIVCPGIPEALETLQSIISKCRSDDAPVSAKYERLSADADKILRVHRVKNRFDPAYKDSKTAGYRDISLQVEVGWIIGKDGMCWFVPVAHWGNSPVKVDRLVCEIQIQVSYSVHSEKFKDKHERYLQYRNTMGK
;
A
#
# COMPACT_ATOMS: atom_id res chain seq x y z
N ASP A 1 -0.79 -12.00 -15.67
CA ASP A 1 -2.02 -11.98 -16.46
C ASP A 1 -3.19 -11.94 -15.47
N TYR A 2 -3.95 -10.85 -15.49
CA TYR A 2 -5.12 -10.65 -14.62
C TYR A 2 -6.40 -11.24 -15.23
N ARG A 3 -6.30 -11.91 -16.40
CA ARG A 3 -7.41 -12.61 -17.10
C ARG A 3 -8.64 -11.73 -17.35
N GLY A 4 -8.45 -10.41 -17.45
CA GLY A 4 -9.53 -9.44 -17.65
C GLY A 4 -10.29 -9.04 -16.38
N ASP A 5 -9.93 -9.56 -15.20
CA ASP A 5 -10.54 -9.13 -13.94
C ASP A 5 -9.89 -7.84 -13.44
N VAL A 6 -10.64 -6.74 -13.58
CA VAL A 6 -10.22 -5.39 -13.16
C VAL A 6 -10.07 -5.30 -11.63
N ALA A 7 -10.78 -6.14 -10.86
CA ALA A 7 -10.67 -6.14 -9.40
C ALA A 7 -9.30 -6.65 -8.91
N CYS A 8 -8.55 -7.35 -9.76
CA CYS A 8 -7.19 -7.80 -9.45
C CYS A 8 -6.13 -6.70 -9.62
N LEU A 9 -6.48 -5.53 -10.19
CA LEU A 9 -5.55 -4.41 -10.32
C LEU A 9 -5.36 -3.73 -8.97
N THR A 10 -4.13 -3.77 -8.46
CA THR A 10 -3.79 -3.21 -7.13
C THR A 10 -3.16 -1.83 -7.19
N ASP A 11 -2.86 -1.33 -8.40
CA ASP A 11 -2.11 -0.10 -8.67
C ASP A 11 -2.89 0.90 -9.54
N LEU A 12 -4.19 0.65 -9.75
CA LEU A 12 -5.09 1.59 -10.45
C LEU A 12 -5.06 2.97 -9.79
N VAL A 13 -5.08 2.98 -8.45
CA VAL A 13 -4.79 4.15 -7.64
C VAL A 13 -3.47 3.89 -6.92
N ARG A 14 -2.52 4.79 -7.15
CA ARG A 14 -1.20 4.71 -6.54
C ARG A 14 -0.69 6.08 -6.12
N CYS A 15 0.08 6.12 -5.03
CA CYS A 15 0.83 7.31 -4.66
C CYS A 15 2.26 6.93 -4.28
N THR A 16 3.17 7.89 -4.47
CA THR A 16 4.57 7.76 -4.07
C THR A 16 4.90 8.87 -3.09
N ILE A 17 5.41 8.50 -1.92
CA ILE A 17 5.93 9.41 -0.91
C ILE A 17 7.44 9.34 -0.96
N VAL A 18 8.09 10.46 -1.25
CA VAL A 18 9.55 10.56 -1.31
C VAL A 18 10.04 11.21 -0.01
N CYS A 19 10.75 10.42 0.79
CA CYS A 19 11.31 10.82 2.07
C CYS A 19 12.77 11.26 1.91
N PRO A 20 13.27 12.24 2.70
CA PRO A 20 14.67 12.66 2.64
C PRO A 20 15.66 11.52 2.93
N GLY A 21 15.40 10.73 3.98
CA GLY A 21 16.24 9.63 4.44
C GLY A 21 15.44 8.39 4.86
N ILE A 22 16.18 7.38 5.34
CA ILE A 22 15.60 6.15 5.92
C ILE A 22 14.79 6.45 7.19
N PRO A 23 15.24 7.32 8.13
CA PRO A 23 14.45 7.63 9.33
C PRO A 23 13.06 8.17 9.00
N GLU A 24 12.96 9.14 8.09
CA GLU A 24 11.69 9.74 7.70
C GLU A 24 10.81 8.75 6.93
N ALA A 25 11.41 7.84 6.16
CA ALA A 25 10.69 6.74 5.51
C ALA A 25 10.11 5.76 6.54
N LEU A 26 10.84 5.48 7.62
CA LEU A 26 10.36 4.62 8.71
C LEU A 26 9.23 5.30 9.47
N GLU A 27 9.35 6.59 9.80
CA GLU A 27 8.27 7.37 10.44
C GLU A 27 7.02 7.42 9.56
N THR A 28 7.19 7.63 8.25
CA THR A 28 6.10 7.61 7.27
C THR A 28 5.40 6.25 7.26
N LEU A 29 6.18 5.16 7.21
CA LEU A 29 5.66 3.80 7.27
C LEU A 29 4.88 3.57 8.56
N GLN A 30 5.44 3.95 9.72
CA GLN A 30 4.79 3.80 11.01
C GLN A 30 3.49 4.59 11.10
N SER A 31 3.45 5.81 10.55
CA SER A 31 2.25 6.63 10.46
C SER A 31 1.16 5.94 9.62
N ILE A 32 1.52 5.39 8.45
CA ILE A 32 0.56 4.63 7.61
C ILE A 32 0.07 3.39 8.34
N ILE A 33 0.97 2.59 8.91
CA ILE A 33 0.63 1.37 9.67
C ILE A 33 -0.23 1.69 10.89
N SER A 34 -0.05 2.86 11.52
CA SER A 34 -0.92 3.30 12.62
C SER A 34 -2.38 3.51 12.18
N LYS A 35 -2.65 3.69 10.89
CA LYS A 35 -4.00 3.77 10.32
C LYS A 35 -4.48 2.45 9.73
N CYS A 36 -3.67 1.41 9.82
CA CYS A 36 -4.01 0.08 9.35
C CYS A 36 -4.61 -0.77 10.46
N ARG A 37 -5.65 -1.52 10.12
CA ARG A 37 -6.14 -2.60 10.97
C ARG A 37 -5.33 -3.87 10.70
N SER A 38 -4.89 -4.53 11.76
CA SER A 38 -4.33 -5.88 11.71
C SER A 38 -5.45 -6.91 11.81
N ASP A 39 -5.55 -7.81 10.83
CA ASP A 39 -6.60 -8.84 10.80
C ASP A 39 -6.28 -10.06 11.74
N ASP A 40 -5.14 -10.05 12.44
CA ASP A 40 -4.64 -11.17 13.27
C ASP A 40 -5.26 -11.29 14.68
N ALA A 41 -6.30 -10.52 15.01
CA ALA A 41 -6.86 -10.51 16.38
C ALA A 41 -8.08 -11.46 16.53
N PRO A 42 -8.11 -12.36 17.54
CA PRO A 42 -9.16 -13.37 17.72
C PRO A 42 -10.55 -12.76 17.96
N VAL A 43 -11.63 -13.31 17.40
CA VAL A 43 -12.99 -12.71 17.27
C VAL A 43 -13.69 -12.29 18.59
N SER A 44 -13.16 -12.62 19.76
CA SER A 44 -13.89 -12.61 21.05
C SER A 44 -14.14 -11.26 21.75
N ALA A 45 -13.76 -10.10 21.18
CA ALA A 45 -13.98 -8.79 21.83
C ALA A 45 -14.52 -7.73 20.85
N LYS A 46 -15.73 -7.95 20.33
CA LYS A 46 -16.29 -7.17 19.21
C LYS A 46 -16.60 -5.70 19.56
N TYR A 47 -16.92 -5.36 20.82
CA TYR A 47 -17.37 -4.02 21.21
C TYR A 47 -16.25 -3.08 21.68
N GLU A 48 -15.29 -3.54 22.48
CA GLU A 48 -14.12 -2.72 22.86
C GLU A 48 -13.20 -2.41 21.67
N ARG A 49 -13.20 -3.26 20.63
CA ARG A 49 -12.39 -3.04 19.42
C ARG A 49 -12.94 -1.98 18.48
N LEU A 50 -14.24 -1.68 18.52
CA LEU A 50 -14.83 -0.68 17.63
C LEU A 50 -14.34 0.73 17.94
N SER A 51 -14.10 1.05 19.22
CA SER A 51 -13.54 2.35 19.61
C SER A 51 -12.04 2.44 19.33
N ALA A 52 -11.30 1.36 19.57
CA ALA A 52 -9.85 1.30 19.31
C ALA A 52 -9.53 1.33 17.80
N ASP A 53 -10.42 0.81 16.95
CA ASP A 53 -10.25 0.77 15.50
C ASP A 53 -10.94 1.95 14.78
N ALA A 54 -11.49 2.92 15.50
CA ALA A 54 -12.25 4.02 14.91
C ALA A 54 -11.41 4.88 13.94
N ASP A 55 -10.09 4.91 14.10
CA ASP A 55 -9.16 5.63 13.23
C ASP A 55 -8.45 4.74 12.21
N LYS A 56 -8.74 3.43 12.19
CA LYS A 56 -8.13 2.45 11.30
C LYS A 56 -8.93 2.37 10.00
N ILE A 57 -8.55 3.19 9.03
CA ILE A 57 -9.24 3.33 7.74
C ILE A 57 -8.65 2.46 6.62
N LEU A 58 -7.50 1.81 6.88
CA LEU A 58 -6.79 0.99 5.90
C LEU A 58 -6.73 -0.48 6.34
N ARG A 59 -6.81 -1.41 5.41
CA ARG A 59 -6.42 -2.82 5.61
C ARG A 59 -5.18 -3.12 4.77
N VAL A 60 -4.13 -3.68 5.37
CA VAL A 60 -2.92 -4.08 4.62
C VAL A 60 -3.14 -5.45 3.99
N HIS A 61 -2.96 -5.56 2.67
CA HIS A 61 -2.96 -6.83 1.95
C HIS A 61 -1.56 -7.37 1.73
N ARG A 62 -0.60 -6.47 1.46
CA ARG A 62 0.78 -6.87 1.14
C ARG A 62 1.78 -5.78 1.47
N VAL A 63 2.94 -6.20 1.95
CA VAL A 63 4.12 -5.34 2.10
C VAL A 63 5.25 -5.92 1.27
N LYS A 64 5.86 -5.10 0.41
CA LYS A 64 7.08 -5.42 -0.33
C LYS A 64 8.19 -4.49 0.19
N ASN A 65 9.00 -4.98 1.10
CA ASN A 65 10.16 -4.26 1.61
C ASN A 65 11.39 -4.58 0.75
N ARG A 66 11.79 -3.65 -0.13
CA ARG A 66 12.99 -3.82 -0.96
C ARG A 66 14.28 -3.31 -0.28
N PHE A 67 14.19 -2.84 0.96
CA PHE A 67 15.36 -2.55 1.80
C PHE A 67 15.87 -3.76 2.56
N ASP A 68 15.07 -4.82 2.67
CA ASP A 68 15.46 -6.06 3.34
C ASP A 68 16.69 -6.68 2.62
N PRO A 69 17.81 -6.92 3.34
CA PRO A 69 18.99 -7.57 2.77
C PRO A 69 18.72 -8.97 2.18
N ALA A 70 17.70 -9.67 2.68
CA ALA A 70 17.27 -10.97 2.14
C ALA A 70 16.46 -10.83 0.85
N TYR A 71 16.02 -9.62 0.49
CA TYR A 71 15.32 -9.36 -0.76
C TYR A 71 16.29 -9.46 -1.93
N LYS A 72 16.06 -10.43 -2.83
CA LYS A 72 16.92 -10.66 -4.00
C LYS A 72 16.87 -9.46 -4.96
N ASP A 73 17.93 -8.67 -4.92
CA ASP A 73 18.20 -7.46 -5.72
C ASP A 73 18.15 -7.70 -7.24
N SER A 74 18.53 -8.90 -7.69
CA SER A 74 18.48 -9.36 -9.09
C SER A 74 17.10 -9.21 -9.73
N LYS A 75 16.02 -9.13 -8.93
CA LYS A 75 14.65 -8.95 -9.42
C LYS A 75 14.16 -7.50 -9.44
N THR A 76 14.94 -6.56 -8.91
CA THR A 76 14.47 -5.18 -8.70
C THR A 76 15.23 -4.15 -9.52
N ALA A 77 16.19 -4.54 -10.36
CA ALA A 77 17.08 -3.60 -11.04
C ALA A 77 17.70 -2.55 -10.08
N GLY A 78 17.83 -2.91 -8.79
CA GLY A 78 18.31 -2.06 -7.71
C GLY A 78 17.28 -1.11 -7.10
N TYR A 79 15.97 -1.15 -7.44
CA TYR A 79 14.93 -0.35 -6.77
C TYR A 79 14.94 -0.60 -5.25
N ARG A 80 14.92 0.49 -4.47
CA ARG A 80 14.93 0.48 -2.99
C ARG A 80 13.79 1.35 -2.49
N ASP A 81 12.69 0.70 -2.18
CA ASP A 81 11.44 1.30 -1.73
C ASP A 81 10.68 0.30 -0.85
N ILE A 82 9.65 0.81 -0.18
CA ILE A 82 8.63 0.00 0.50
C ILE A 82 7.33 0.20 -0.25
N SER A 83 6.78 -0.88 -0.81
CA SER A 83 5.49 -0.86 -1.50
C SER A 83 4.44 -1.58 -0.65
N LEU A 84 3.39 -0.84 -0.29
CA LEU A 84 2.25 -1.29 0.49
C LEU A 84 1.05 -1.42 -0.43
N GLN A 85 0.40 -2.58 -0.43
CA GLN A 85 -0.94 -2.72 -1.00
C GLN A 85 -1.94 -2.63 0.14
N VAL A 86 -2.76 -1.59 0.11
CA VAL A 86 -3.73 -1.28 1.14
C VAL A 86 -5.12 -1.18 0.54
N GLU A 87 -6.13 -1.72 1.21
CA GLU A 87 -7.53 -1.54 0.85
C GLU A 87 -8.09 -0.39 1.67
N VAL A 88 -8.84 0.47 0.99
CA VAL A 88 -9.58 1.59 1.59
C VAL A 88 -11.06 1.44 1.26
N GLY A 89 -11.92 1.79 2.22
CA GLY A 89 -13.36 1.79 2.06
C GLY A 89 -13.91 3.20 2.19
N TRP A 90 -14.86 3.56 1.33
CA TRP A 90 -15.52 4.87 1.38
C TRP A 90 -17.02 4.77 1.11
N ILE A 91 -17.72 5.84 1.47
CA ILE A 91 -19.11 6.09 1.10
C ILE A 91 -19.23 7.50 0.52
N ILE A 92 -20.24 7.69 -0.33
CA ILE A 92 -20.64 9.01 -0.78
C ILE A 92 -21.88 9.42 0.02
N GLY A 93 -21.76 10.50 0.78
CA GLY A 93 -22.85 11.07 1.57
C GLY A 93 -23.96 11.66 0.67
N LYS A 94 -25.11 11.97 1.28
CA LYS A 94 -26.22 12.63 0.56
C LYS A 94 -25.86 14.04 0.05
N ASP A 95 -24.86 14.65 0.68
CA ASP A 95 -24.23 15.91 0.29
C ASP A 95 -23.23 15.76 -0.87
N GLY A 96 -23.01 14.54 -1.36
CA GLY A 96 -22.03 14.24 -2.41
C GLY A 96 -20.59 14.14 -1.88
N MET A 97 -20.36 14.30 -0.57
CA MET A 97 -19.02 14.23 0.00
C MET A 97 -18.56 12.79 0.15
N CYS A 98 -17.27 12.57 -0.11
CA CYS A 98 -16.63 11.26 0.07
C CYS A 98 -16.08 11.15 1.50
N TRP A 99 -16.47 10.09 2.20
CA TRP A 99 -16.04 9.82 3.56
C TRP A 99 -15.37 8.45 3.63
N PHE A 100 -14.15 8.41 4.16
CA PHE A 100 -13.50 7.14 4.48
C PHE A 100 -14.20 6.47 5.66
N VAL A 101 -14.41 5.17 5.53
CA VAL A 101 -15.07 4.35 6.55
C VAL A 101 -14.01 3.50 7.25
N PRO A 102 -13.97 3.50 8.60
CA PRO A 102 -13.06 2.62 9.32
C PRO A 102 -13.33 1.14 8.97
N VAL A 103 -12.26 0.34 8.89
CA VAL A 103 -12.32 -1.07 8.45
C VAL A 103 -13.32 -1.88 9.25
N ALA A 104 -13.46 -1.57 10.55
CA ALA A 104 -14.38 -2.26 11.46
C ALA A 104 -15.85 -2.13 11.08
N HIS A 105 -16.21 -1.12 10.29
CA HIS A 105 -17.59 -0.85 9.89
C HIS A 105 -17.94 -1.36 8.50
N TRP A 106 -16.98 -1.83 7.70
CA TRP A 106 -17.26 -2.22 6.30
C TRP A 106 -18.33 -3.30 6.17
N GLY A 107 -18.38 -4.26 7.11
CA GLY A 107 -19.38 -5.35 7.10
C GLY A 107 -20.68 -5.05 7.86
N ASN A 108 -20.74 -3.98 8.64
CA ASN A 108 -21.91 -3.63 9.47
C ASN A 108 -22.49 -2.24 9.13
N SER A 109 -22.00 -1.61 8.06
CA SER A 109 -22.45 -0.31 7.62
C SER A 109 -23.90 -0.40 7.10
N PRO A 110 -24.79 0.53 7.47
CA PRO A 110 -26.16 0.57 6.94
C PRO A 110 -26.20 0.92 5.43
N VAL A 111 -25.09 1.45 4.90
CA VAL A 111 -24.91 1.78 3.48
C VAL A 111 -23.77 0.93 2.92
N LYS A 112 -23.87 0.52 1.67
CA LYS A 112 -22.80 -0.20 0.96
C LYS A 112 -21.51 0.64 0.99
N VAL A 113 -20.44 0.06 1.52
CA VAL A 113 -19.10 0.64 1.46
C VAL A 113 -18.41 0.16 0.19
N ASP A 114 -18.07 1.09 -0.70
CA ASP A 114 -17.23 0.79 -1.85
C ASP A 114 -15.77 0.68 -1.40
N ARG A 115 -15.02 -0.21 -2.05
CA ARG A 115 -13.67 -0.59 -1.62
C ARG A 115 -12.74 -0.67 -2.83
N LEU A 116 -11.49 -0.31 -2.60
CA LEU A 116 -10.44 -0.40 -3.61
C LEU A 116 -9.10 -0.71 -2.96
N VAL A 117 -8.32 -1.55 -3.63
CA VAL A 117 -6.91 -1.75 -3.29
C VAL A 117 -6.08 -0.70 -4.01
N CYS A 118 -5.28 0.02 -3.25
CA CYS A 118 -4.35 1.04 -3.69
C CYS A 118 -2.91 0.62 -3.40
N GLU A 119 -1.96 1.16 -4.18
CA GLU A 119 -0.53 0.99 -3.92
C GLU A 119 0.09 2.28 -3.36
N ILE A 120 0.72 2.18 -2.19
CA ILE A 120 1.52 3.26 -1.60
C ILE A 120 2.98 2.87 -1.68
N GLN A 121 3.80 3.69 -2.34
CA GLN A 121 5.25 3.50 -2.44
C GLN A 121 5.98 4.53 -1.58
N ILE A 122 6.82 4.08 -0.67
CA ILE A 122 7.70 4.93 0.14
C ILE A 122 9.11 4.79 -0.41
N GLN A 123 9.66 5.89 -0.91
CA GLN A 123 10.98 5.96 -1.54
C GLN A 123 11.86 6.92 -0.76
N VAL A 124 13.18 6.73 -0.84
CA VAL A 124 14.13 7.66 -0.22
C VAL A 124 14.79 8.52 -1.30
N SER A 125 14.96 9.81 -1.05
CA SER A 125 15.39 10.81 -2.04
C SER A 125 16.67 10.40 -2.80
N TYR A 126 17.71 9.91 -2.10
CA TYR A 126 18.94 9.44 -2.73
C TYR A 126 18.72 8.24 -3.66
N SER A 127 17.69 7.42 -3.40
CA SER A 127 17.34 6.26 -4.23
C SER A 127 16.57 6.64 -5.51
N VAL A 128 15.97 7.84 -5.52
CA VAL A 128 15.18 8.39 -6.63
C VAL A 128 16.03 9.33 -7.50
N HIS A 129 16.88 10.15 -6.86
CA HIS A 129 17.60 11.25 -7.53
C HIS A 129 19.07 10.97 -7.85
N SER A 130 19.66 9.86 -7.38
CA SER A 130 21.05 9.59 -7.76
C SER A 130 21.15 9.22 -9.24
N GLU A 131 22.20 9.72 -9.90
CA GLU A 131 22.49 9.42 -11.31
C GLU A 131 22.67 7.92 -11.59
N LYS A 132 23.06 7.14 -10.57
CA LYS A 132 23.13 5.66 -10.64
C LYS A 132 21.75 5.02 -10.91
N PHE A 133 20.66 5.78 -10.81
CA PHE A 133 19.28 5.29 -10.85
C PHE A 133 18.42 5.87 -11.98
N LYS A 134 18.94 6.76 -12.83
CA LYS A 134 18.21 7.36 -13.96
C LYS A 134 17.69 6.33 -14.99
N ASP A 135 18.39 5.22 -15.20
CA ASP A 135 18.05 4.22 -16.25
C ASP A 135 17.44 2.92 -15.70
N LYS A 136 16.99 2.91 -14.44
CA LYS A 136 16.47 1.69 -13.79
C LYS A 136 15.25 1.12 -14.48
N HIS A 137 14.34 1.97 -14.93
CA HIS A 137 13.12 1.53 -15.58
C HIS A 137 13.46 0.82 -16.90
N GLU A 138 14.34 1.39 -17.71
CA GLU A 138 14.81 0.78 -18.96
C GLU A 138 15.60 -0.51 -18.71
N ARG A 139 16.52 -0.54 -17.73
CA ARG A 139 17.23 -1.77 -17.36
C ARG A 139 16.31 -2.86 -16.85
N TYR A 140 15.29 -2.51 -16.06
CA TYR A 140 14.28 -3.46 -15.61
C TYR A 140 13.48 -4.02 -16.79
N LEU A 141 13.04 -3.15 -17.72
CA LEU A 141 12.35 -3.58 -18.93
C LEU A 141 13.22 -4.53 -19.76
N GLN A 142 14.51 -4.21 -19.95
CA GLN A 142 15.47 -5.05 -20.65
C GLN A 142 15.64 -6.41 -19.95
N TYR A 143 15.85 -6.43 -18.63
CA TYR A 143 15.99 -7.68 -17.87
C TYR A 143 14.72 -8.53 -17.96
N ARG A 144 13.54 -7.94 -17.72
CA ARG A 144 12.24 -8.62 -17.77
C ARG A 144 11.98 -9.21 -19.16
N ASN A 145 12.25 -8.45 -20.22
CA ASN A 145 12.00 -8.90 -21.58
C ASN A 145 13.01 -9.96 -22.05
N THR A 146 14.22 -9.97 -21.48
CA THR A 146 15.26 -10.97 -21.81
C THR A 146 15.09 -12.27 -21.01
N MET A 147 14.72 -12.18 -19.73
CA MET A 147 14.53 -13.33 -18.82
C MET A 147 13.11 -13.90 -18.82
N GLY A 148 12.16 -13.22 -19.48
CA GLY A 148 10.77 -13.64 -19.63
C GLY A 148 10.51 -14.51 -20.87
N LYS A 149 11.56 -15.02 -21.52
CA LYS A 149 11.46 -16.08 -22.54
C LYS A 149 11.66 -17.44 -21.90
#